data_AF-S6W9C3-F1
#
_entry.id   AF-S6W9C3-F1
#
_cell.length_a   1.000
_cell.length_b   1.000
_cell.length_c   1.000
_cell.angle_alpha   90.00
_cell.angle_beta   90.00
_cell.angle_gamma   90.00
#
_symmetry.space_group_name_H-M   'P 1'
#
loop_
_entity.id
_entity.type
_entity.pdbx_description
1 polymer ?
#
loop_
_entity_poly.entity_id
_entity_poly.type
_entity_poly.pdbx_seq_one_letter_code
_entity_poly.pdbx_strand_id
1 'polypeptide(L)'
;MRTLLNPLISRTLLAHPVQRRWYPLVFAIAALVLLPLSVLLLSWETIDTQIWSHLLETQMARLLSNTLILLLGVGVGVTLLGVSLAWLTSLCEFPGRRWLDWALMLPFAIPAYVLAFVFVGLLDFSGPVQTLMREWFGSGLRLPRVR
;
A
#
# COMPACT_ATOMS: atom_id res chain seq x y z
N MET A 1 -11.57 -1.84 58.69
CA MET A 1 -12.34 -3.09 58.57
C MET A 1 -13.03 -3.12 57.20
N ARG A 2 -12.38 -3.04 56.01
CA ARG A 2 -11.20 -3.76 55.47
C ARG A 2 -11.11 -5.17 56.05
N THR A 3 -11.69 -6.18 55.38
CA THR A 3 -11.24 -7.60 55.35
C THR A 3 -12.27 -8.62 54.81
N LEU A 4 -13.23 -8.29 53.94
CA LEU A 4 -13.93 -9.33 53.15
C LEU A 4 -14.02 -8.93 51.67
N LEU A 5 -12.84 -8.57 51.16
CA LEU A 5 -12.50 -8.53 49.76
C LEU A 5 -12.77 -9.91 49.13
N ASN A 6 -13.78 -9.93 48.27
CA ASN A 6 -13.54 -10.24 46.87
C ASN A 6 -12.83 -11.58 46.54
N PRO A 7 -13.51 -12.72 46.69
CA PRO A 7 -13.12 -13.96 46.03
C PRO A 7 -13.77 -14.15 44.64
N LEU A 8 -14.62 -13.21 44.20
CA LEU A 8 -15.41 -13.35 42.96
C LEU A 8 -14.78 -12.69 41.73
N ILE A 9 -13.92 -11.67 41.89
CA ILE A 9 -13.26 -11.00 40.75
C ILE A 9 -11.99 -11.73 40.28
N SER A 10 -11.44 -12.67 41.08
CA SER A 10 -10.22 -13.39 40.73
C SER A 10 -10.42 -14.59 39.79
N ARG A 11 -11.65 -15.11 39.64
CA ARG A 11 -11.92 -16.26 38.75
C ARG A 11 -12.18 -15.90 37.29
N THR A 12 -12.42 -14.63 36.96
CA THR A 12 -12.68 -14.18 35.59
C THR A 12 -11.42 -13.74 34.83
N LEU A 13 -10.23 -13.80 35.46
CA LEU A 13 -8.98 -13.30 34.88
C LEU A 13 -8.00 -14.39 34.39
N LEU A 14 -8.33 -15.69 34.49
CA LEU A 14 -7.42 -16.74 34.02
C LEU A 14 -8.13 -17.80 33.17
N ALA A 15 -7.63 -17.86 31.93
CA ALA A 15 -7.84 -18.83 30.86
C ALA A 15 -9.15 -18.69 30.07
N HIS A 16 -9.02 -18.18 28.84
CA HIS A 16 -9.79 -18.68 27.69
C HIS A 16 -9.11 -19.98 27.20
N PRO A 17 -9.45 -21.19 27.69
CA PRO A 17 -8.89 -22.45 27.20
C PRO A 17 -9.32 -22.76 25.75
N VAL A 18 -10.26 -22.00 25.18
CA VAL A 18 -10.77 -22.19 23.82
C VAL A 18 -9.82 -21.63 22.75
N GLN A 19 -8.96 -20.65 23.08
CA GLN A 19 -8.04 -20.03 22.10
C GLN A 19 -6.94 -20.99 21.63
N ARG A 20 -6.60 -22.02 22.42
CA ARG A 20 -5.44 -22.88 22.14
C ARG A 20 -5.64 -23.86 20.98
N ARG A 21 -6.89 -24.22 20.67
CA ARG A 21 -7.24 -25.18 19.61
C ARG A 21 -7.07 -24.61 18.20
N TRP A 22 -7.08 -23.28 18.03
CA TRP A 22 -6.96 -22.65 16.71
C TRP A 22 -5.53 -22.24 16.36
N TYR A 23 -4.62 -22.17 17.34
CA TYR A 23 -3.20 -21.95 17.07
C TYR A 23 -2.57 -22.93 16.07
N PRO A 24 -2.83 -24.26 16.10
CA PRO A 24 -2.26 -25.15 15.09
C PRO A 24 -2.78 -24.83 13.68
N LEU A 25 -4.05 -24.42 13.55
CA LEU A 25 -4.62 -24.00 12.26
C LEU A 25 -3.99 -22.69 11.77
N VAL A 26 -3.85 -21.70 12.65
CA VAL A 26 -3.18 -20.44 12.34
C VAL A 26 -1.72 -20.67 11.96
N PHE A 27 -1.02 -21.55 12.67
CA PHE A 27 0.38 -21.88 12.38
C PHE A 27 0.51 -22.64 11.06
N ALA A 28 -0.40 -23.56 10.74
CA ALA A 28 -0.42 -24.25 9.47
C ALA A 28 -0.64 -23.28 8.29
N ILE A 29 -1.58 -22.33 8.43
CA ILE A 29 -1.82 -21.29 7.42
C ILE A 29 -0.59 -20.37 7.29
N ALA A 30 -0.02 -19.92 8.41
CA ALA A 30 1.18 -19.10 8.40
C ALA A 30 2.36 -19.84 7.73
N ALA A 31 2.57 -21.12 8.04
CA ALA A 31 3.58 -21.96 7.42
C ALA A 31 3.35 -22.12 5.91
N LEU A 32 2.10 -22.31 5.48
CA LEU A 32 1.75 -22.39 4.06
C LEU A 32 2.07 -21.09 3.31
N VAL A 33 1.79 -19.92 3.92
CA VAL A 33 2.12 -18.59 3.37
C VAL A 33 3.63 -18.33 3.36
N LEU A 34 4.35 -18.82 4.38
CA LEU A 34 5.81 -18.71 4.48
C LEU A 34 6.54 -19.67 3.55
N LEU A 35 5.89 -20.73 3.07
CA LEU A 35 6.50 -21.76 2.23
C LEU A 35 7.23 -21.18 1.00
N PRO A 36 6.63 -20.35 0.12
CA PRO A 36 7.34 -19.78 -1.02
C PRO A 36 8.55 -18.90 -0.62
N LEU A 37 8.46 -18.17 0.50
CA LEU A 37 9.59 -17.39 1.02
C LEU A 37 10.72 -18.29 1.53
N SER A 38 10.37 -19.40 2.18
CA SER A 38 11.35 -20.38 2.64
C SER A 38 12.07 -21.06 1.47
N VAL A 39 11.36 -21.36 0.38
CA VAL A 39 11.97 -21.89 -0.85
C VAL A 39 12.98 -20.89 -1.43
N LEU A 40 12.63 -19.60 -1.44
CA LEU A 40 13.54 -18.54 -1.89
C LEU A 40 14.81 -18.46 -1.03
N LEU A 41 14.68 -18.60 0.30
CA LEU A 41 15.82 -18.62 1.22
C LEU A 41 16.70 -19.86 1.02
N LEU A 42 16.11 -21.03 0.82
CA LEU A 42 16.85 -22.28 0.58
C LEU A 42 17.55 -22.30 -0.78
N SER A 43 17.06 -21.53 -1.76
CA SER A 43 17.66 -21.39 -3.09
C SER A 43 18.95 -20.55 -3.11
N TRP A 44 19.40 -20.02 -1.97
CA TRP A 44 20.56 -19.12 -1.90
C TRP A 44 21.89 -19.79 -2.29
N GLU A 45 22.03 -21.11 -2.12
CA GLU A 45 23.27 -21.81 -2.45
C GLU A 45 23.47 -22.02 -3.96
N THR A 46 22.42 -21.89 -4.78
CA THR A 46 22.49 -22.11 -6.24
C THR A 46 22.68 -20.80 -7.03
N ILE A 47 23.25 -19.76 -6.40
CA ILE A 47 23.39 -18.43 -6.99
C ILE A 47 24.54 -18.39 -8.02
N ASP A 48 24.21 -18.02 -9.26
CA ASP A 48 25.19 -17.76 -10.33
C ASP A 48 25.84 -16.37 -10.16
N THR A 49 27.12 -16.34 -9.83
CA THR A 49 27.88 -15.12 -9.55
C THR A 49 28.01 -14.19 -10.76
N GLN A 50 27.95 -14.72 -11.99
CA GLN A 50 28.08 -13.94 -13.22
C GLN A 50 26.79 -13.17 -13.56
N ILE A 51 25.63 -13.76 -13.24
CA ILE A 51 24.33 -13.08 -13.38
C ILE A 51 24.22 -11.96 -12.34
N TRP A 52 24.63 -12.22 -11.11
CA TRP A 52 24.55 -11.24 -10.02
C TRP A 52 25.48 -10.05 -10.22
N SER A 53 26.72 -10.26 -10.67
CA SER A 53 27.63 -9.15 -10.97
C SER A 53 27.07 -8.25 -12.10
N HIS A 54 26.55 -8.87 -13.16
CA HIS A 54 25.94 -8.12 -14.26
C HIS A 54 24.72 -7.29 -13.83
N LEU A 55 23.85 -7.86 -12.98
CA LEU A 55 22.68 -7.14 -12.44
C LEU A 55 23.07 -5.99 -11.51
N LEU A 56 24.08 -6.18 -10.67
CA LEU A 56 24.60 -5.15 -9.76
C LEU A 56 25.17 -3.95 -10.52
N GLU A 57 25.93 -4.21 -11.60
CA GLU A 57 26.59 -3.17 -12.39
C GLU A 57 25.61 -2.39 -13.29
N THR A 58 24.60 -3.06 -13.85
CA THR A 58 23.76 -2.44 -14.89
C THR A 58 22.45 -1.87 -14.37
N GLN A 59 21.75 -2.61 -13.50
CA GLN A 59 20.33 -2.35 -13.21
C GLN A 59 20.09 -2.00 -11.74
N MET A 60 20.79 -2.61 -10.79
CA MET A 60 20.45 -2.52 -9.37
C MET A 60 20.40 -1.08 -8.84
N ALA A 61 21.42 -0.27 -9.13
CA ALA A 61 21.48 1.12 -8.69
C ALA A 61 20.33 1.97 -9.26
N ARG A 62 19.96 1.74 -10.53
CA ARG A 62 18.84 2.42 -11.19
C ARG A 62 17.50 1.99 -10.59
N LEU A 63 17.28 0.69 -10.37
CA LEU A 63 16.04 0.18 -9.78
C LEU A 63 15.84 0.69 -8.36
N LEU A 64 16.88 0.64 -7.53
CA LEU A 64 16.85 1.14 -6.15
C LEU A 64 16.55 2.63 -6.13
N SER A 65 17.26 3.42 -6.95
CA SER A 65 17.06 4.86 -7.00
C SER A 65 15.65 5.23 -7.46
N ASN A 66 15.15 4.62 -8.52
CA ASN A 66 13.78 4.84 -9.01
C ASN A 66 12.74 4.48 -7.94
N THR A 67 12.90 3.35 -7.28
CA THR A 67 11.98 2.90 -6.24
C THR A 67 11.98 3.84 -5.04
N LEU A 68 13.15 4.30 -4.60
CA LEU A 68 13.27 5.29 -3.53
C LEU A 68 12.60 6.61 -3.88
N ILE A 69 12.83 7.11 -5.09
CA ILE A 69 12.21 8.36 -5.57
C ILE A 69 10.68 8.21 -5.60
N LEU A 70 10.17 7.08 -6.12
CA LEU A 70 8.74 6.80 -6.16
C LEU A 70 8.13 6.67 -4.76
N LEU A 71 8.80 5.95 -3.84
CA LEU A 71 8.34 5.79 -2.46
C LEU A 71 8.25 7.14 -1.74
N LEU A 72 9.27 7.99 -1.90
CA LEU A 72 9.26 9.33 -1.30
C LEU A 72 8.21 10.24 -1.93
N GLY A 73 8.14 10.27 -3.27
CA GLY A 73 7.17 11.10 -3.99
C GLY A 73 5.72 10.72 -3.68
N VAL A 74 5.39 9.43 -3.76
CA VAL A 74 4.07 8.90 -3.42
C VAL A 74 3.78 9.06 -1.93
N GLY A 75 4.75 8.76 -1.06
CA GLY A 75 4.60 8.90 0.38
C GLY A 75 4.26 10.33 0.81
N VAL A 76 4.97 11.33 0.28
CA VAL A 76 4.67 12.74 0.52
C VAL A 76 3.30 13.12 -0.05
N GLY A 77 3.01 12.73 -1.29
CA GLY A 77 1.73 13.03 -1.95
C GLY A 77 0.52 12.44 -1.21
N VAL A 78 0.58 11.17 -0.82
CA VAL A 78 -0.48 10.49 -0.07
C VAL A 78 -0.62 11.07 1.34
N THR A 79 0.49 11.42 2.00
CA THR A 79 0.41 12.05 3.33
C THR A 79 -0.28 13.41 3.24
N LEU A 80 0.13 14.26 2.30
CA LEU A 80 -0.45 15.59 2.15
C LEU A 80 -1.94 15.52 1.75
N LEU A 81 -2.27 14.77 0.71
CA LEU A 81 -3.65 14.70 0.20
C LEU A 81 -4.54 13.83 1.10
N GLY A 82 -4.06 12.65 1.49
CA GLY A 82 -4.81 11.69 2.29
C GLY A 82 -5.10 12.18 3.70
N VAL A 83 -4.13 12.77 4.40
CA VAL A 83 -4.37 13.33 5.74
C VAL A 83 -5.32 14.52 5.67
N SER A 84 -5.16 15.41 4.67
CA SER A 84 -6.07 16.56 4.50
C SER A 84 -7.51 16.13 4.21
N LEU A 85 -7.71 15.13 3.34
CA LEU A 85 -9.03 14.59 3.01
C LEU A 85 -9.64 13.82 4.20
N ALA A 86 -8.82 13.05 4.94
CA ALA A 86 -9.26 12.36 6.14
C ALA A 86 -9.66 13.34 7.26
N TRP A 87 -8.91 14.43 7.44
CA TRP A 87 -9.25 15.50 8.38
C TRP A 87 -10.59 16.15 7.99
N LEU A 88 -10.75 16.52 6.72
CA LEU A 88 -11.98 17.15 6.22
C LEU A 88 -13.21 16.25 6.42
N THR A 89 -13.10 14.96 6.13
CA THR A 89 -14.22 14.01 6.24
C THR A 89 -14.49 13.52 7.66
N SER A 90 -13.55 13.64 8.58
CA SER A 90 -13.74 13.23 9.99
C SER A 90 -14.20 14.39 10.88
N LEU A 91 -13.66 15.59 10.68
CA LEU A 91 -13.83 16.72 11.62
C LEU A 91 -14.68 17.88 11.06
N CYS A 92 -14.92 17.95 9.75
CA CYS A 92 -15.77 18.98 9.16
C CYS A 92 -17.13 18.42 8.71
N GLU A 93 -18.21 19.15 8.99
CA GLU A 93 -19.55 18.85 8.49
C GLU A 93 -19.87 19.76 7.30
N PHE A 94 -19.87 19.21 6.09
CA PHE A 94 -20.17 19.93 4.85
C PHE A 94 -21.19 19.15 4.01
N PRO A 95 -22.02 19.82 3.19
CA PRO A 95 -23.18 19.21 2.51
C PRO A 95 -22.83 18.10 1.49
N GLY A 96 -21.56 17.88 1.16
CA GLY A 96 -21.08 16.85 0.23
C GLY A 96 -20.32 15.68 0.88
N ARG A 97 -20.24 15.61 2.23
CA ARG A 97 -19.37 14.66 2.96
C ARG A 97 -19.58 13.19 2.58
N ARG A 98 -20.83 12.75 2.50
CA ARG A 98 -21.18 11.34 2.19
C ARG A 98 -20.72 10.92 0.80
N TRP A 99 -20.78 11.83 -0.17
CA TRP A 99 -20.34 11.55 -1.53
C TRP A 99 -18.81 11.46 -1.60
N LEU A 100 -18.10 12.37 -0.93
CA LEU A 100 -16.63 12.34 -0.88
C LEU A 100 -16.12 11.08 -0.18
N ASP A 101 -16.71 10.71 0.97
CA ASP A 101 -16.34 9.51 1.72
C ASP A 101 -16.48 8.23 0.87
N TRP A 102 -17.59 8.12 0.14
CA TRP A 102 -17.78 7.03 -0.82
C TRP A 102 -16.79 7.05 -1.99
N ALA A 103 -16.53 8.23 -2.56
CA ALA A 103 -15.58 8.39 -3.67
C ALA A 103 -14.14 8.00 -3.28
N LEU A 104 -13.74 8.22 -2.02
CA LEU A 104 -12.42 7.82 -1.50
C LEU A 104 -12.27 6.29 -1.41
N MET A 105 -13.36 5.54 -1.30
CA MET A 105 -13.34 4.08 -1.31
C MET A 105 -13.31 3.50 -2.74
N LEU A 106 -13.79 4.25 -3.74
CA LEU A 106 -13.83 3.83 -5.15
C LEU A 106 -12.50 3.28 -5.70
N PRO A 107 -11.32 3.93 -5.51
CA PRO A 107 -10.07 3.41 -6.04
C PRO A 107 -9.67 2.04 -5.46
N PHE A 108 -10.14 1.68 -4.27
CA PHE A 108 -9.88 0.36 -3.67
C PHE A 108 -10.67 -0.77 -4.32
N ALA A 109 -11.81 -0.45 -4.95
CA ALA A 109 -12.63 -1.44 -5.67
C ALA A 109 -12.06 -1.76 -7.06
N ILE A 110 -11.23 -0.88 -7.62
CA ILE A 110 -10.67 -1.02 -8.96
C ILE A 110 -9.35 -1.80 -8.87
N PRO A 111 -9.15 -2.85 -9.70
CA PRO A 111 -7.85 -3.52 -9.79
C PRO A 111 -6.74 -2.54 -10.19
N ALA A 112 -5.59 -2.61 -9.52
CA ALA A 112 -4.48 -1.66 -9.72
C ALA A 112 -4.05 -1.53 -11.20
N TYR A 113 -4.07 -2.62 -11.96
CA TYR A 113 -3.73 -2.63 -13.38
C TYR A 113 -4.69 -1.80 -14.24
N VAL A 114 -6.00 -1.90 -13.99
CA VAL A 114 -7.02 -1.12 -14.70
C VAL A 114 -6.81 0.37 -14.42
N LEU A 115 -6.59 0.71 -13.16
CA LEU A 115 -6.33 2.08 -12.75
C LEU A 115 -5.06 2.65 -13.42
N ALA A 116 -4.00 1.85 -13.51
CA ALA A 116 -2.77 2.24 -14.19
C ALA A 116 -3.01 2.58 -15.67
N PHE A 117 -3.79 1.77 -16.40
CA PHE A 117 -4.11 2.04 -17.80
C PHE A 117 -5.00 3.25 -18.01
N VAL A 118 -5.96 3.47 -17.11
CA VAL A 118 -6.76 4.70 -17.14
C VAL A 118 -5.84 5.91 -16.94
N PHE A 119 -4.90 5.86 -15.99
CA PHE A 119 -3.93 6.94 -15.80
C PHE A 119 -3.00 7.14 -16.99
N VAL A 120 -2.48 6.07 -17.59
CA VAL A 120 -1.67 6.15 -18.81
C VAL A 120 -2.47 6.82 -19.92
N GLY A 121 -3.72 6.41 -20.17
CA GLY A 121 -4.56 7.01 -21.20
C GLY A 121 -4.92 8.48 -20.93
N LEU A 122 -5.15 8.85 -19.67
CA LEU A 122 -5.44 10.23 -19.26
C LEU A 122 -4.21 11.15 -19.43
N LEU A 123 -3.04 10.63 -19.04
CA LEU A 123 -1.77 11.36 -19.04
C LEU A 123 -0.97 11.19 -20.35
N ASP A 124 -1.43 10.41 -21.31
CA ASP A 124 -0.77 10.29 -22.61
C ASP A 124 -0.84 11.61 -23.39
N PHE A 125 -0.02 11.74 -24.42
CA PHE A 125 0.10 12.95 -25.21
C PHE A 125 -1.22 13.39 -25.87
N SER A 126 -2.00 12.43 -26.37
CA SER A 126 -3.34 12.65 -26.90
C SER A 126 -4.44 12.59 -25.83
N GLY A 127 -4.07 12.37 -24.57
CA GLY A 127 -5.01 12.27 -23.46
C GLY A 127 -5.72 13.60 -23.17
N PRO A 128 -6.90 13.56 -22.54
CA PRO A 128 -7.68 14.75 -22.22
C PRO A 128 -6.92 15.70 -21.29
N VAL A 129 -6.16 15.19 -20.32
CA VAL A 129 -5.41 16.03 -19.37
C VAL A 129 -4.34 16.84 -20.09
N GLN A 130 -3.51 16.19 -20.92
CA GLN A 130 -2.47 16.90 -21.67
C GLN A 130 -3.05 17.85 -22.72
N THR A 131 -4.18 17.49 -23.33
CA THR A 131 -4.85 18.34 -24.32
C THR A 131 -5.38 19.62 -23.69
N LEU A 132 -6.11 19.51 -22.57
CA LEU A 132 -6.61 20.66 -21.82
C LEU A 132 -5.48 21.54 -21.29
N MET A 133 -4.39 20.94 -20.79
CA MET A 133 -3.22 21.71 -20.35
C MET A 133 -2.59 22.51 -21.49
N ARG A 134 -2.49 21.95 -22.70
CA ARG A 134 -1.97 22.68 -23.87
C ARG A 134 -2.89 23.80 -24.32
N GLU A 135 -4.20 23.60 -24.23
CA GLU A 135 -5.19 24.62 -24.57
C GLU A 135 -5.13 25.81 -23.60
N TRP A 136 -4.95 25.55 -22.30
CA TRP A 136 -4.96 26.61 -21.28
C TRP A 136 -3.60 27.28 -21.07
N PHE A 137 -2.51 26.53 -21.10
CA PHE A 137 -1.16 27.03 -20.79
C PHE A 137 -0.22 27.12 -21.99
N GLY A 138 -0.70 26.76 -23.19
CA GLY A 138 0.08 26.76 -24.43
C GLY A 138 0.89 25.48 -24.67
N SER A 139 1.30 25.27 -25.91
CA SER A 139 1.95 24.03 -26.38
C SER A 139 3.36 23.77 -25.84
N GLY A 140 3.91 24.68 -25.03
CA GLY A 140 5.24 24.58 -24.43
C GLY A 140 5.33 23.64 -23.22
N LEU A 141 4.22 23.37 -22.51
CA LEU A 141 4.18 22.46 -21.38
C LEU A 141 4.05 21.00 -21.86
N ARG A 142 5.20 20.33 -22.00
CA ARG A 142 5.27 18.90 -22.31
C ARG A 142 5.55 18.12 -21.04
N LEU A 143 4.57 17.34 -20.60
CA LEU A 143 4.77 16.35 -19.55
C LEU A 143 5.65 15.19 -20.05
N PRO A 144 6.41 14.54 -19.17
CA PRO A 144 7.17 13.33 -19.51
C PRO A 144 6.24 12.29 -20.12
N ARG A 145 6.70 11.62 -21.19
CA ARG A 145 5.91 10.57 -21.83
C ARG A 145 5.86 9.36 -20.90
N VAL A 146 4.65 8.98 -20.51
CA VAL A 146 4.39 7.75 -19.76
C VAL A 146 4.34 6.61 -20.79
N ARG A 147 5.44 5.84 -20.91
CA ARG A 147 5.54 4.64 -21.74
C ARG A 147 6.24 3.54 -20.96
#